data_AF-A0AAV5Q788-F1
#
_entry.id   AF-A0AAV5Q788-F1
#
_cell.length_a   1.000
_cell.length_b   1.000
_cell.length_c   1.000
_cell.angle_alpha   90.00
_cell.angle_beta   90.00
_cell.angle_gamma   90.00
#
_symmetry.space_group_name_H-M   'P 1'
#
loop_
_entity.id
_entity.type
_entity.pdbx_description
1 polymer ?
#
loop_
_entity_poly.entity_id
_entity_poly.type
_entity_poly.pdbx_seq_one_letter_code
_entity_poly.pdbx_strand_id
1 'polypeptide(L)'
;MAKYITLKKAELVELCKSRDLATEGTKDVLVDRLEESDRLAKELEADTGVEEKSEATVVEEDNKEQPEPVAETAAEPVTDSVQEPVQEPIEEKQTQVPKAETNEEPPKKELSADELKELALVELKKRLARASKFGDETSSAEITKDIQRIERFGVSATSKIYFELTGKSPQKDKKVFKKRGHYKKNFGSRGKR
;
A
#
# COMPACT_ATOMS: atom_id res chain seq x y z
N MET A 1 34.90 1.43 4.56
CA MET A 1 33.56 1.82 4.08
C MET A 1 33.19 1.14 2.76
N ALA A 2 33.54 -0.13 2.57
CA ALA A 2 33.22 -0.88 1.34
C ALA A 2 32.96 -2.39 1.59
N LYS A 3 33.07 -2.83 2.84
CA LYS A 3 33.02 -4.25 3.25
C LYS A 3 31.62 -4.85 3.08
N TYR A 4 30.60 -4.02 3.22
CA TYR A 4 29.19 -4.41 3.21
C TYR A 4 28.44 -4.01 1.92
N ILE A 5 28.98 -3.07 1.14
CA ILE A 5 28.33 -2.57 -0.10
C ILE A 5 28.22 -3.68 -1.17
N THR A 6 29.17 -4.62 -1.22
CA THR A 6 29.20 -5.74 -2.17
C THR A 6 28.22 -6.86 -1.83
N LEU A 7 27.82 -7.00 -0.56
CA LEU A 7 26.94 -8.09 -0.09
C LEU A 7 25.50 -7.90 -0.56
N LYS A 8 24.70 -8.97 -0.57
CA LYS A 8 23.26 -8.93 -0.84
C LYS A 8 22.48 -8.52 0.41
N LYS A 9 21.24 -8.06 0.23
CA LYS A 9 20.38 -7.67 1.36
C LYS A 9 20.15 -8.83 2.35
N ALA A 10 20.07 -10.08 1.88
CA ALA A 10 19.92 -11.25 2.75
C ALA A 10 21.15 -11.43 3.68
N GLU A 11 22.35 -11.43 3.09
CA GLU A 11 23.64 -11.53 3.80
C GLU A 11 23.80 -10.36 4.82
N LEU A 12 23.38 -9.15 4.46
CA LEU A 12 23.38 -8.00 5.38
C LEU A 12 22.38 -8.17 6.54
N VAL A 13 21.19 -8.69 6.29
CA VAL A 13 20.20 -9.01 7.33
C VAL A 13 20.74 -10.09 8.28
N GLU A 14 21.40 -11.12 7.76
CA GLU A 14 22.05 -12.16 8.57
C GLU A 14 23.14 -11.57 9.47
N LEU A 15 24.01 -10.71 8.92
CA LEU A 15 25.04 -10.01 9.69
C LEU A 15 24.49 -9.03 10.74
N CYS A 16 23.32 -8.42 10.51
CA CYS A 16 22.62 -7.65 11.53
C CYS A 16 22.09 -8.55 12.64
N LYS A 17 21.45 -9.69 12.31
CA LYS A 17 20.97 -10.67 13.31
C LYS A 17 22.10 -11.20 14.18
N SER A 18 23.24 -11.56 13.60
CA SER A 18 24.41 -12.06 14.35
C SER A 18 25.09 -11.02 15.26
N ARG A 19 24.67 -9.75 15.21
CA ARG A 19 25.13 -8.66 16.07
C ARG A 19 23.99 -8.06 16.92
N ASP A 20 22.82 -8.71 16.95
CA ASP A 20 21.60 -8.23 17.60
C ASP A 20 21.16 -6.80 17.17
N LEU A 21 21.46 -6.45 15.91
CA LEU A 21 21.10 -5.17 15.29
C LEU A 21 19.77 -5.28 14.53
N ALA A 22 19.03 -4.17 14.48
CA ALA A 22 17.78 -4.09 13.73
C ALA A 22 17.95 -4.49 12.25
N THR A 23 17.10 -5.38 11.76
CA THR A 23 17.17 -5.96 10.40
C THR A 23 16.30 -5.25 9.36
N GLU A 24 15.59 -4.20 9.77
CA GLU A 24 14.66 -3.46 8.93
C GLU A 24 15.36 -2.29 8.20
N GLY A 25 14.87 -1.99 6.99
CA GLY A 25 15.36 -0.88 6.17
C GLY A 25 15.61 -1.20 4.69
N THR A 26 16.17 -0.22 3.97
CA THR A 26 16.78 -0.41 2.65
C THR A 26 18.14 -1.11 2.78
N LYS A 27 18.80 -1.41 1.65
CA LYS A 27 20.15 -2.02 1.68
C LYS A 27 21.15 -1.09 2.39
N ASP A 28 21.07 0.19 2.08
CA ASP A 28 22.04 1.20 2.53
C ASP A 28 21.93 1.41 4.05
N VAL A 29 20.70 1.49 4.59
CA VAL A 29 20.45 1.56 6.05
C VAL A 29 21.01 0.36 6.82
N LEU A 30 21.07 -0.83 6.22
CA LEU A 30 21.71 -2.01 6.82
C LEU A 30 23.24 -1.93 6.75
N VAL A 31 23.79 -1.39 5.66
CA VAL A 31 25.23 -1.14 5.53
C VAL A 31 25.69 -0.12 6.57
N ASP A 32 25.00 1.02 6.67
CA ASP A 32 25.34 2.11 7.60
C ASP A 32 25.35 1.60 9.04
N ARG A 33 24.30 0.89 9.48
CA ARG A 33 24.19 0.30 10.81
C ARG A 33 25.31 -0.71 11.13
N LEU A 34 25.77 -1.47 10.13
CA LEU A 34 26.90 -2.41 10.28
C LEU A 34 28.25 -1.68 10.34
N GLU A 35 28.43 -0.59 9.60
CA GLU A 35 29.65 0.23 9.66
C GLU A 35 29.72 1.08 10.95
N GLU A 36 28.59 1.55 11.45
CA GLU A 36 28.46 2.19 12.77
C GLU A 36 28.83 1.22 13.90
N SER A 37 28.27 0.00 13.88
CA SER A 37 28.60 -1.05 14.85
C SER A 37 30.09 -1.43 14.83
N ASP A 38 30.67 -1.66 13.65
CA ASP A 38 32.11 -1.92 13.49
C ASP A 38 32.98 -0.74 13.96
N ARG A 39 32.52 0.50 13.75
CA ARG A 39 33.22 1.71 14.20
C ARG A 39 33.20 1.84 15.72
N LEU A 40 32.04 1.67 16.35
CA LEU A 40 31.88 1.70 17.81
C LEU A 40 32.71 0.60 18.48
N ALA A 41 32.68 -0.62 17.94
CA ALA A 41 33.53 -1.70 18.42
C ALA A 41 35.02 -1.34 18.32
N LYS A 42 35.46 -0.77 17.19
CA LYS A 42 36.86 -0.35 17.01
C LYS A 42 37.26 0.81 17.93
N GLU A 43 36.34 1.68 18.30
CA GLU A 43 36.57 2.80 19.22
C GLU A 43 36.71 2.31 20.67
N LEU A 44 35.87 1.35 21.09
CA LEU A 44 35.97 0.68 22.39
C LEU A 44 37.27 -0.12 22.54
N GLU A 45 37.68 -0.85 21.51
CA GLU A 45 38.96 -1.61 21.48
C GLU A 45 40.21 -0.70 21.40
N ALA A 46 40.05 0.58 21.08
CA ALA A 46 41.17 1.53 21.03
C ALA A 46 41.44 2.22 22.38
N ASP A 47 40.46 2.25 23.28
CA ASP A 47 40.56 2.86 24.61
C ASP A 47 41.01 1.85 25.69
N THR A 48 40.84 0.54 25.45
CA THR A 48 41.13 -0.55 26.39
C THR A 48 42.54 -1.14 26.29
N GLY A 49 43.54 -0.26 26.22
CA GLY A 49 44.95 -0.64 26.30
C GLY A 49 45.48 -0.84 27.72
N VAL A 50 44.95 -1.76 28.55
CA VAL A 50 45.61 -2.37 29.73
C VAL A 50 44.82 -3.56 30.34
N GLU A 51 45.58 -4.63 30.62
CA GLU A 51 45.37 -5.76 31.56
C GLU A 51 44.35 -6.90 31.35
N GLU A 52 44.83 -8.09 31.73
CA GLU A 52 44.15 -9.38 31.74
C GLU A 52 43.21 -9.54 32.95
N LYS A 53 42.15 -10.35 32.76
CA LYS A 53 41.70 -11.40 33.70
C LYS A 53 41.25 -10.98 35.11
N SER A 54 39.93 -10.90 35.27
CA SER A 54 39.27 -11.29 36.53
C SER A 54 38.08 -12.23 36.27
N GLU A 55 38.18 -13.39 36.90
CA GLU A 55 37.18 -14.47 36.97
C GLU A 55 36.35 -14.30 38.26
N ALA A 56 35.04 -14.61 38.22
CA ALA A 56 34.24 -15.25 39.30
C ALA A 56 32.80 -14.72 39.54
N THR A 57 31.91 -15.67 39.86
CA THR A 57 30.69 -15.58 40.73
C THR A 57 29.55 -14.61 40.33
N VAL A 58 28.32 -15.02 39.95
CA VAL A 58 27.29 -15.95 40.53
C VAL A 58 26.45 -15.29 41.65
N VAL A 59 25.12 -15.58 41.68
CA VAL A 59 24.09 -15.13 42.68
C VAL A 59 23.51 -13.70 42.42
N GLU A 60 22.20 -13.37 42.45
CA GLU A 60 20.91 -14.11 42.58
C GLU A 60 19.73 -13.36 41.90
N GLU A 61 18.58 -14.05 41.91
CA GLU A 61 17.16 -13.63 41.76
C GLU A 61 16.77 -12.14 41.81
N ASP A 62 15.90 -11.74 40.87
CA ASP A 62 14.65 -11.02 41.21
C ASP A 62 13.55 -11.32 40.15
N ASN A 63 12.84 -12.43 40.34
CA ASN A 63 11.63 -12.75 39.58
C ASN A 63 10.65 -13.48 40.51
N LYS A 64 9.79 -12.70 41.17
CA LYS A 64 8.85 -13.22 42.16
C LYS A 64 7.44 -12.69 41.94
N GLU A 65 6.59 -13.63 41.52
CA GLU A 65 5.20 -13.81 41.97
C GLU A 65 4.15 -12.71 41.67
N GLN A 66 3.40 -13.00 40.63
CA GLN A 66 1.92 -13.08 40.67
C GLN A 66 1.33 -13.31 42.09
N PRO A 67 0.26 -12.57 42.44
CA PRO A 67 -0.90 -13.26 43.03
C PRO A 67 -2.26 -12.76 42.52
N GLU A 68 -3.10 -13.70 42.08
CA GLU A 68 -4.56 -13.68 42.34
C GLU A 68 -4.80 -14.18 43.80
N PRO A 69 -5.98 -14.07 44.47
CA PRO A 69 -7.34 -14.09 43.88
C PRO A 69 -8.51 -13.36 44.65
N VAL A 70 -9.75 -13.44 44.10
CA VAL A 70 -11.15 -13.33 44.69
C VAL A 70 -11.51 -12.26 45.76
N ALA A 71 -12.73 -11.70 45.87
CA ALA A 71 -14.00 -11.76 45.09
C ALA A 71 -14.97 -10.59 45.49
N GLU A 72 -16.05 -10.40 44.71
CA GLU A 72 -17.37 -9.80 45.07
C GLU A 72 -17.45 -8.32 45.59
N THR A 73 -18.44 -7.47 45.26
CA THR A 73 -19.84 -7.69 44.79
C THR A 73 -20.35 -6.66 43.75
N ALA A 74 -21.30 -7.12 42.91
CA ALA A 74 -22.49 -6.42 42.38
C ALA A 74 -22.39 -5.17 41.45
N ALA A 75 -22.53 -5.40 40.13
CA ALA A 75 -23.59 -4.81 39.29
C ALA A 75 -23.67 -5.47 37.89
N GLU A 76 -24.67 -6.32 37.65
CA GLU A 76 -25.11 -6.84 36.33
C GLU A 76 -26.12 -5.88 35.64
N PRO A 77 -26.64 -6.13 34.41
CA PRO A 77 -26.32 -7.16 33.39
C PRO A 77 -25.85 -6.57 32.03
N VAL A 78 -24.96 -7.22 31.27
CA VAL A 78 -25.17 -8.35 30.31
C VAL A 78 -26.10 -8.05 29.11
N THR A 79 -25.50 -7.91 27.93
CA THR A 79 -25.91 -8.47 26.60
C THR A 79 -24.71 -8.37 25.65
N ASP A 80 -24.50 -9.24 24.66
CA ASP A 80 -24.64 -10.70 24.65
C ASP A 80 -23.56 -11.24 23.67
N SER A 81 -23.14 -12.50 23.80
CA SER A 81 -22.06 -13.10 23.00
C SER A 81 -22.56 -14.19 22.06
N VAL A 82 -22.04 -14.16 20.83
CA VAL A 82 -21.64 -15.33 20.02
C VAL A 82 -22.65 -16.49 19.91
N GLN A 83 -23.21 -16.70 18.70
CA GLN A 83 -23.20 -18.03 18.04
C GLN A 83 -23.68 -18.00 16.58
N GLU A 84 -22.79 -18.37 15.67
CA GLU A 84 -23.10 -19.23 14.50
C GLU A 84 -23.30 -20.69 14.98
N PRO A 85 -23.73 -21.69 14.17
CA PRO A 85 -24.07 -21.68 12.72
C PRO A 85 -25.37 -22.49 12.36
N VAL A 86 -25.57 -22.76 11.04
CA VAL A 86 -26.14 -24.00 10.45
C VAL A 86 -27.58 -23.98 9.83
N GLN A 87 -27.61 -24.30 8.52
CA GLN A 87 -28.64 -24.97 7.67
C GLN A 87 -29.76 -24.21 6.91
N GLU A 88 -29.91 -24.68 5.66
CA GLU A 88 -30.78 -24.33 4.52
C GLU A 88 -32.15 -25.11 4.62
N PRO A 89 -33.06 -25.25 3.59
CA PRO A 89 -33.09 -24.77 2.20
C PRO A 89 -34.50 -24.25 1.72
N ILE A 90 -34.84 -24.43 0.41
CA ILE A 90 -36.14 -24.24 -0.31
C ILE A 90 -36.31 -22.82 -0.91
N GLU A 91 -36.02 -22.60 -2.21
CA GLU A 91 -36.91 -22.70 -3.40
C GLU A 91 -38.07 -21.67 -3.42
N GLU A 92 -38.55 -21.05 -4.51
CA GLU A 92 -38.38 -21.12 -5.98
C GLU A 92 -39.00 -19.81 -6.56
N LYS A 93 -38.53 -19.10 -7.59
CA LYS A 93 -38.59 -19.36 -9.05
C LYS A 93 -37.97 -18.14 -9.79
N GLN A 94 -37.10 -18.33 -10.80
CA GLN A 94 -37.40 -18.22 -12.25
C GLN A 94 -38.16 -16.92 -12.64
N THR A 95 -37.76 -16.06 -13.59
CA THR A 95 -36.90 -16.16 -14.81
C THR A 95 -36.61 -14.69 -15.29
N GLN A 96 -35.78 -14.29 -16.27
CA GLN A 96 -35.10 -14.93 -17.40
C GLN A 96 -33.67 -14.35 -17.65
N VAL A 97 -32.87 -15.11 -18.40
CA VAL A 97 -31.79 -14.69 -19.35
C VAL A 97 -32.10 -15.43 -20.69
N PRO A 98 -31.42 -15.19 -21.85
CA PRO A 98 -30.28 -14.32 -22.14
C PRO A 98 -30.42 -13.44 -23.42
N LYS A 99 -29.41 -12.59 -23.69
CA LYS A 99 -28.83 -12.54 -25.05
C LYS A 99 -27.35 -12.20 -25.01
N ALA A 100 -26.52 -13.17 -25.40
CA ALA A 100 -25.11 -12.96 -25.65
C ALA A 100 -24.90 -12.37 -27.05
N GLU A 101 -23.83 -11.60 -27.22
CA GLU A 101 -23.16 -11.49 -28.51
C GLU A 101 -21.64 -11.56 -28.26
N THR A 102 -21.14 -12.78 -28.42
CA THR A 102 -19.74 -13.15 -28.24
C THR A 102 -18.92 -12.63 -29.42
N ASN A 103 -17.76 -12.03 -29.16
CA ASN A 103 -16.70 -11.93 -30.16
C ASN A 103 -15.38 -12.39 -29.52
N GLU A 104 -14.89 -13.56 -29.92
CA GLU A 104 -13.67 -14.16 -29.39
C GLU A 104 -12.44 -13.62 -30.13
N GLU A 105 -11.55 -12.95 -29.40
CA GLU A 105 -10.14 -12.83 -29.78
C GLU A 105 -9.27 -13.34 -28.62
N PRO A 106 -8.09 -13.94 -28.90
CA PRO A 106 -7.46 -14.89 -28.00
C PRO A 106 -6.93 -14.25 -26.69
N PRO A 107 -6.97 -15.00 -25.56
CA PRO A 107 -6.72 -14.45 -24.23
C PRO A 107 -5.23 -14.13 -24.02
N LYS A 108 -4.85 -12.92 -24.41
CA LYS A 108 -3.81 -12.18 -23.69
C LYS A 108 -4.29 -12.05 -22.24
N LYS A 109 -3.38 -12.20 -21.27
CA LYS A 109 -3.66 -12.05 -19.84
C LYS A 109 -3.89 -10.58 -19.48
N GLU A 110 -4.92 -9.99 -20.06
CA GLU A 110 -5.41 -8.68 -19.69
C GLU A 110 -6.26 -8.88 -18.43
N LEU A 111 -5.93 -8.18 -17.35
CA LEU A 111 -6.73 -8.16 -16.13
C LEU A 111 -8.17 -7.79 -16.50
N SER A 112 -9.15 -8.53 -15.97
CA SER A 112 -10.55 -8.26 -16.29
C SER A 112 -10.96 -6.86 -15.82
N ALA A 113 -12.02 -6.30 -16.41
CA ALA A 113 -12.44 -4.93 -16.07
C ALA A 113 -12.80 -4.79 -14.58
N ASP A 114 -13.30 -5.85 -13.97
CA ASP A 114 -13.66 -5.92 -12.56
C ASP A 114 -12.41 -6.08 -11.66
N GLU A 115 -11.46 -6.96 -12.01
CA GLU A 115 -10.15 -7.05 -11.35
C GLU A 115 -9.42 -5.70 -11.35
N LEU A 116 -9.42 -4.98 -12.49
CA LEU A 116 -8.82 -3.65 -12.58
C LEU A 116 -9.51 -2.63 -11.67
N LYS A 117 -10.85 -2.69 -11.56
CA LYS A 117 -11.62 -1.84 -10.65
C LYS A 117 -11.25 -2.11 -9.20
N GLU A 118 -11.19 -3.37 -8.78
CA GLU A 118 -10.83 -3.75 -7.41
C GLU A 118 -9.39 -3.35 -7.06
N LEU A 119 -8.42 -3.67 -7.93
CA LEU A 119 -7.01 -3.30 -7.73
C LEU A 119 -6.82 -1.78 -7.63
N ALA A 120 -7.52 -1.00 -8.47
CA ALA A 120 -7.50 0.46 -8.40
C ALA A 120 -8.08 1.00 -7.09
N LEU A 121 -9.21 0.44 -6.62
CA LEU A 121 -9.82 0.84 -5.36
C LEU A 121 -8.93 0.49 -4.16
N VAL A 122 -8.27 -0.67 -4.16
CA VAL A 122 -7.30 -1.06 -3.13
C VAL A 122 -6.11 -0.10 -3.07
N GLU A 123 -5.52 0.25 -4.22
CA GLU A 123 -4.36 1.15 -4.27
C GLU A 123 -4.74 2.60 -3.91
N LEU A 124 -5.89 3.11 -4.38
CA LEU A 124 -6.35 4.44 -4.02
C LEU A 124 -6.72 4.55 -2.53
N LYS A 125 -7.35 3.52 -1.93
CA LYS A 125 -7.61 3.48 -0.48
C LYS A 125 -6.30 3.50 0.34
N LYS A 126 -5.26 2.78 -0.12
CA LYS A 126 -3.91 2.85 0.49
C LYS A 126 -3.31 4.26 0.38
N ARG A 127 -3.45 4.93 -0.76
CA ARG A 127 -2.95 6.32 -0.95
C ARG A 127 -3.71 7.32 -0.08
N LEU A 128 -5.04 7.20 0.02
CA LEU A 128 -5.87 8.01 0.91
C LEU A 128 -5.38 7.87 2.36
N ALA A 129 -5.19 6.64 2.83
CA ALA A 129 -4.70 6.35 4.18
C ALA A 129 -3.25 6.80 4.45
N ARG A 130 -2.44 7.07 3.42
CA ARG A 130 -1.13 7.75 3.56
C ARG A 130 -1.34 9.27 3.60
N ALA A 131 -2.06 9.83 2.63
CA ALA A 131 -2.34 11.26 2.55
C ALA A 131 -2.97 11.82 3.85
N SER A 132 -3.91 11.08 4.45
CA SER A 132 -4.50 11.46 5.74
C SER A 132 -3.53 11.38 6.92
N LYS A 133 -2.50 10.52 6.87
CA LYS A 133 -1.44 10.44 7.89
C LYS A 133 -0.38 11.53 7.74
N PHE A 134 -0.12 11.99 6.51
CA PHE A 134 0.86 13.04 6.22
C PHE A 134 0.26 14.46 6.19
N GLY A 135 -1.07 14.59 6.21
CA GLY A 135 -1.75 15.90 6.18
C GLY A 135 -1.94 16.48 4.77
N ASP A 136 -1.77 15.68 3.72
CA ASP A 136 -1.87 16.13 2.32
C ASP A 136 -3.33 16.25 1.86
N GLU A 137 -4.06 17.23 2.40
CA GLU A 137 -5.50 17.47 2.15
C GLU A 137 -5.85 17.59 0.66
N THR A 138 -5.01 18.24 -0.13
CA THR A 138 -5.22 18.39 -1.58
C THR A 138 -5.24 17.03 -2.28
N SER A 139 -4.27 16.17 -1.95
CA SER A 139 -4.19 14.82 -2.52
C SER A 139 -5.34 13.94 -2.03
N SER A 140 -5.76 14.05 -0.76
CA SER A 140 -6.89 13.27 -0.23
C SER A 140 -8.21 13.66 -0.90
N ALA A 141 -8.40 14.95 -1.19
CA ALA A 141 -9.56 15.47 -1.92
C ALA A 141 -9.57 15.13 -3.42
N GLU A 142 -8.42 14.78 -4.02
CA GLU A 142 -8.35 14.23 -5.39
C GLU A 142 -8.60 12.72 -5.38
N ILE A 143 -7.92 11.97 -4.49
CA ILE A 143 -8.04 10.52 -4.37
C ILE A 143 -9.48 10.09 -4.04
N THR A 144 -10.17 10.81 -3.17
CA THR A 144 -11.59 10.55 -2.85
C THR A 144 -12.52 10.71 -4.05
N LYS A 145 -12.27 11.69 -4.93
CA LYS A 145 -13.04 11.87 -6.18
C LYS A 145 -12.76 10.74 -7.18
N ASP A 146 -11.49 10.33 -7.30
CA ASP A 146 -11.12 9.21 -8.17
C ASP A 146 -11.73 7.89 -7.70
N ILE A 147 -11.77 7.62 -6.39
CA ILE A 147 -12.50 6.47 -5.81
C ILE A 147 -13.97 6.51 -6.22
N GLN A 148 -14.69 7.61 -5.96
CA GLN A 148 -16.11 7.75 -6.32
C GLN A 148 -16.37 7.61 -7.82
N ARG A 149 -15.44 8.07 -8.67
CA ARG A 149 -15.52 7.91 -10.12
C ARG A 149 -15.35 6.45 -10.52
N ILE A 150 -14.38 5.75 -9.95
CA ILE A 150 -14.08 4.34 -10.27
C ILE A 150 -15.17 3.41 -9.74
N GLU A 151 -15.75 3.68 -8.58
CA GLU A 151 -16.91 2.94 -8.07
C GLU A 151 -18.09 2.99 -9.04
N ARG A 152 -18.39 4.17 -9.59
CA ARG A 152 -19.50 4.42 -10.54
C ARG A 152 -19.23 3.97 -11.98
N PHE A 153 -18.04 4.23 -12.51
CA PHE A 153 -17.73 4.12 -13.94
C PHE A 153 -16.58 3.18 -14.29
N GLY A 154 -15.91 2.59 -13.30
CA GLY A 154 -14.69 1.80 -13.49
C GLY A 154 -13.45 2.64 -13.80
N VAL A 155 -12.36 1.95 -14.14
CA VAL A 155 -11.05 2.58 -14.37
C VAL A 155 -10.94 3.13 -15.79
N SER A 156 -10.70 4.44 -15.92
CA SER A 156 -10.58 5.11 -17.21
C SER A 156 -9.18 4.91 -17.83
N ALA A 157 -9.11 4.50 -19.10
CA ALA A 157 -7.85 4.29 -19.84
C ALA A 157 -6.98 5.58 -20.03
N THR A 158 -7.52 6.74 -19.67
CA THR A 158 -6.82 8.03 -19.66
C THR A 158 -6.25 8.41 -18.28
N SER A 159 -6.61 7.67 -17.23
CA SER A 159 -6.20 7.93 -15.85
C SER A 159 -4.76 7.47 -15.55
N LYS A 160 -4.13 8.09 -14.55
CA LYS A 160 -2.79 7.68 -14.08
C LYS A 160 -2.81 6.27 -13.49
N ILE A 161 -3.82 5.95 -12.68
CA ILE A 161 -3.96 4.64 -12.02
C ILE A 161 -4.10 3.50 -13.06
N TYR A 162 -4.73 3.73 -14.22
CA TYR A 162 -4.76 2.75 -15.31
C TYR A 162 -3.36 2.44 -15.86
N PHE A 163 -2.54 3.47 -16.09
CA PHE A 163 -1.16 3.28 -16.54
C PHE A 163 -0.32 2.53 -15.49
N GLU A 164 -0.48 2.88 -14.22
CA GLU A 164 0.23 2.23 -13.11
C GLU A 164 -0.13 0.74 -12.95
N LEU A 165 -1.39 0.36 -13.17
CA LEU A 165 -1.85 -1.02 -13.06
C LEU A 165 -1.59 -1.88 -14.31
N THR A 166 -1.63 -1.28 -15.51
CA THR A 166 -1.56 -2.03 -16.79
C THR A 166 -0.26 -1.85 -17.56
N GLY A 167 0.57 -0.86 -17.19
CA GLY A 167 1.72 -0.43 -17.99
C GLY A 167 1.37 0.23 -19.34
N LYS A 168 0.08 0.25 -19.74
CA LYS A 168 -0.37 0.81 -21.03
C LYS A 168 -0.46 2.34 -20.92
N SER A 169 0.39 3.04 -21.67
CA SER A 169 0.47 4.53 -21.63
C SER A 169 -0.92 5.18 -21.74
N PRO A 170 -1.22 6.21 -20.93
CA PRO A 170 -2.57 6.77 -20.86
C PRO A 170 -2.98 7.29 -22.23
N GLN A 171 -4.12 6.80 -22.73
CA GLN A 171 -4.61 7.19 -24.04
C GLN A 171 -4.96 8.68 -24.01
N LYS A 172 -4.31 9.48 -24.86
CA LYS A 172 -4.65 10.89 -25.03
C LYS A 172 -5.79 10.98 -26.03
N ASP A 173 -6.94 11.48 -25.60
CA ASP A 173 -8.03 11.81 -26.51
C ASP A 173 -7.51 12.72 -27.61
N LYS A 174 -7.46 12.20 -28.84
CA LYS A 174 -7.09 12.97 -30.02
C LYS A 174 -8.21 13.99 -30.25
N LYS A 175 -8.07 15.17 -29.65
CA LYS A 175 -9.01 16.28 -29.79
C LYS A 175 -9.21 16.57 -31.27
N VAL A 176 -10.30 16.05 -31.84
CA VAL A 176 -10.69 16.31 -33.22
C VAL A 176 -11.10 17.78 -33.28
N PHE A 177 -10.13 18.63 -33.58
CA PHE A 177 -10.34 20.05 -33.84
C PHE A 177 -11.18 20.18 -35.10
N LYS A 178 -12.50 20.05 -34.95
CA LYS A 178 -13.47 20.41 -35.97
C LYS A 178 -13.27 21.89 -36.24
N LYS A 179 -12.53 22.22 -37.32
CA LYS A 179 -12.34 23.59 -37.79
C LYS A 179 -13.72 24.21 -37.94
N ARG A 180 -14.11 25.09 -37.01
CA ARG A 180 -15.36 25.85 -37.14
C ARG A 180 -15.18 26.72 -38.36
N GLY A 181 -15.85 26.36 -39.45
CA GLY A 181 -15.72 27.05 -40.73
C GLY A 181 -15.94 28.55 -40.51
N HIS A 182 -14.99 29.37 -40.95
CA HIS A 182 -15.10 30.82 -40.85
C HIS A 182 -16.29 31.28 -41.69
N TYR A 183 -17.43 31.51 -41.03
CA TYR A 183 -18.61 32.08 -41.65
C TYR A 183 -18.26 33.52 -42.05
N LYS A 184 -17.82 33.72 -43.30
CA LYS A 184 -17.66 35.05 -43.90
C LYS A 184 -19.04 35.72 -43.88
N LYS A 185 -19.27 36.59 -42.89
CA LYS A 185 -20.38 37.53 -42.93
C LYS A 185 -20.09 38.52 -44.05
N ASN A 186 -20.60 38.22 -45.24
CA ASN A 186 -20.69 39.18 -46.32
C ASN A 186 -21.62 40.31 -45.87
N PHE A 187 -21.06 41.35 -45.27
CA PHE A 187 -21.73 42.64 -45.13
C PHE A 187 -21.92 43.21 -46.53
N GLY A 188 -23.03 42.81 -47.15
CA GLY A 188 -23.36 43.16 -48.52
C GLY A 188 -23.44 44.66 -48.68
N SER A 189 -22.70 45.15 -49.66
CA SER A 189 -22.86 46.48 -50.25
C SER A 189 -24.34 46.79 -50.49
N ARG A 190 -24.91 47.63 -49.63
CA ARG A 190 -26.11 48.43 -49.85
C ARG A 190 -25.73 49.85 -49.46
N GLY A 191 -25.78 50.84 -50.32
CA GLY A 191 -26.01 50.84 -51.77
C GLY A 191 -26.03 52.30 -52.20
N LYS A 192 -25.27 52.67 -53.22
CA LYS A 192 -25.34 54.04 -53.76
C LYS A 192 -26.71 54.26 -54.41
N ARG A 193 -27.48 55.24 -53.91
CA ARG A 193 -28.34 56.16 -54.67
C ARG A 193 -28.93 57.19 -53.73
#